data_AF-A0A3D1GW57-F1
#
_entry.id   AF-A0A3D1GW57-F1
#
_cell.length_a   1.000
_cell.length_b   1.000
_cell.length_c   1.000
_cell.angle_alpha   90.00
_cell.angle_beta   90.00
_cell.angle_gamma   90.00
#
_symmetry.space_group_name_H-M   'P 1'
#
loop_
_entity.id
_entity.type
_entity.pdbx_description
1 polymer ?
#
loop_
_entity_poly.entity_id
_entity_poly.type
_entity_poly.pdbx_seq_one_letter_code
_entity_poly.pdbx_strand_id
1 'polypeptide(L)'
;MTSFHLDSDRQQTFSNAVLSLQQAAFANPVFFSETEISQLKQEALALPFRTARSVVGKRVHQDFDICFPAPLTGSFAKAAHLLQVCCKTLS
;
A
#
# COMPACT_ATOMS: atom_id res chain seq x y z
N MET A 1 -18.53 -9.71 2.08
CA MET A 1 -17.18 -10.10 1.65
C MET A 1 -16.17 -9.40 2.55
N THR A 2 -15.43 -10.14 3.35
CA THR A 2 -14.39 -9.64 4.26
C THR A 2 -13.16 -9.22 3.43
N SER A 3 -13.07 -7.93 3.11
CA SER A 3 -11.94 -7.36 2.35
C SER A 3 -10.65 -7.36 3.19
N PHE A 4 -9.48 -7.60 2.57
CA PHE A 4 -8.14 -7.61 3.19
C PHE A 4 -7.93 -8.63 4.33
N HIS A 5 -8.19 -9.91 4.07
CA HIS A 5 -7.92 -11.02 5.00
C HIS A 5 -6.79 -11.92 4.47
N LEU A 6 -6.11 -12.65 5.37
CA LEU A 6 -5.11 -13.66 5.01
C LEU A 6 -5.73 -15.05 5.00
N ASP A 7 -5.90 -15.63 3.82
CA ASP A 7 -6.23 -17.05 3.65
C ASP A 7 -5.01 -17.86 3.22
N SER A 8 -5.18 -19.19 3.13
CA SER A 8 -4.12 -20.13 2.75
C SER A 8 -3.55 -19.84 1.37
N ASP A 9 -4.42 -19.51 0.41
CA ASP A 9 -4.03 -19.34 -1.00
C ASP A 9 -3.22 -18.05 -1.16
N ARG A 10 -3.63 -17.00 -0.46
CA ARG A 10 -2.94 -15.72 -0.39
C ARG A 10 -1.60 -15.86 0.33
N GLN A 11 -1.53 -16.61 1.42
CA GLN A 11 -0.27 -16.90 2.10
C GLN A 11 0.68 -17.65 1.16
N GLN A 12 0.20 -18.69 0.47
CA GLN A 12 1.01 -19.45 -0.48
C GLN A 12 1.52 -18.59 -1.63
N THR A 13 0.65 -17.72 -2.17
CA THR A 13 1.00 -16.76 -3.23
C THR A 13 2.13 -15.83 -2.78
N PHE A 14 2.04 -15.31 -1.55
CA PHE A 14 3.08 -14.46 -0.98
C PHE A 14 4.39 -15.22 -0.76
N SER A 15 4.35 -16.40 -0.16
CA SER A 15 5.53 -17.24 0.07
C SER A 15 6.25 -17.57 -1.24
N ASN A 16 5.51 -17.97 -2.27
CA ASN A 16 6.07 -18.29 -3.59
C ASN A 16 6.74 -17.07 -4.23
N ALA A 17 6.13 -15.88 -4.08
CA ALA A 17 6.70 -14.64 -4.59
C ALA A 17 7.99 -14.26 -3.85
N VAL A 18 8.07 -14.46 -2.53
CA VAL A 18 9.30 -14.20 -1.78
C VAL A 18 10.40 -15.20 -2.16
N LEU A 19 10.07 -16.47 -2.33
CA LEU A 19 11.03 -17.49 -2.76
C LEU A 19 11.57 -17.22 -4.18
N SER A 20 10.74 -16.72 -5.10
CA SER A 20 11.19 -16.43 -6.47
C SER A 20 12.22 -15.30 -6.55
N LEU A 21 12.24 -14.39 -5.56
CA LEU A 21 13.25 -13.32 -5.47
C LEU A 21 14.68 -13.85 -5.27
N GLN A 22 14.85 -15.13 -4.91
CA GLN A 22 16.18 -15.75 -4.89
C GLN A 22 16.80 -15.87 -6.29
N GLN A 23 15.97 -15.89 -7.34
CA GLN A 23 16.38 -16.11 -8.73
C GLN A 23 15.99 -14.97 -9.68
N ALA A 24 15.22 -14.00 -9.20
CA ALA A 24 14.73 -12.87 -9.99
C ALA A 24 14.85 -11.55 -9.23
N ALA A 25 15.07 -10.45 -9.95
CA ALA A 25 15.16 -9.11 -9.35
C ALA A 25 13.81 -8.58 -8.83
N PHE A 26 12.69 -9.15 -9.27
CA PHE A 26 11.35 -8.73 -8.88
C PHE A 26 10.36 -9.92 -8.93
N ALA A 27 9.26 -9.80 -8.19
CA ALA A 27 8.13 -10.72 -8.20
C ALA A 27 6.82 -9.92 -8.28
N ASN A 28 5.88 -10.37 -9.11
CA ASN A 28 4.61 -9.70 -9.37
C ASN A 28 3.39 -10.62 -9.10
N PRO A 29 3.19 -11.08 -7.86
CA PRO A 29 2.06 -11.93 -7.53
C PRO A 29 0.72 -11.20 -7.68
N VAL A 30 -0.31 -11.93 -8.10
CA VAL A 30 -1.71 -11.48 -8.02
C VAL A 30 -2.18 -11.61 -6.56
N PHE A 31 -1.67 -10.73 -5.70
CA PHE A 31 -1.91 -10.78 -4.25
C PHE A 31 -3.19 -10.04 -3.83
N PHE A 32 -3.48 -8.91 -4.46
CA PHE A 32 -4.70 -8.14 -4.25
C PHE A 32 -5.71 -8.42 -5.37
N SER A 33 -6.98 -8.54 -5.01
CA SER A 33 -8.08 -8.59 -5.97
C SER A 33 -8.36 -7.22 -6.57
N GLU A 34 -9.02 -7.18 -7.74
CA GLU A 34 -9.46 -5.94 -8.37
C GLU A 34 -10.37 -5.09 -7.46
N THR A 35 -11.19 -5.73 -6.65
CA THR A 35 -12.05 -5.05 -5.66
C THR A 35 -11.22 -4.37 -4.59
N GLU A 36 -10.20 -5.04 -4.04
CA GLU A 36 -9.28 -4.46 -3.05
C GLU A 36 -8.49 -3.30 -3.65
N ILE A 37 -7.97 -3.46 -4.87
CA ILE A 37 -7.26 -2.40 -5.60
C ILE A 37 -8.19 -1.20 -5.83
N SER A 38 -9.44 -1.43 -6.22
CA SER A 38 -10.43 -0.38 -6.43
C SER A 38 -10.75 0.38 -5.14
N GLN A 39 -10.88 -0.31 -4.01
CA GLN A 39 -11.07 0.31 -2.69
C GLN A 39 -9.87 1.19 -2.31
N LEU A 40 -8.65 0.70 -2.47
CA LEU A 40 -7.43 1.49 -2.18
C LEU A 40 -7.35 2.73 -3.08
N LYS A 41 -7.70 2.62 -4.36
CA LYS A 41 -7.75 3.76 -5.29
C LYS A 41 -8.79 4.80 -4.87
N GLN A 42 -10.00 4.36 -4.50
CA GLN A 42 -11.06 5.28 -4.05
C GLN A 42 -10.63 6.04 -2.79
N GLU A 43 -10.06 5.33 -1.80
CA GLU A 43 -9.57 5.97 -0.59
C GLU A 43 -8.40 6.92 -0.88
N ALA A 44 -7.45 6.53 -1.74
CA ALA A 44 -6.34 7.41 -2.15
C ALA A 44 -6.83 8.71 -2.80
N LEU A 45 -7.82 8.63 -3.69
CA LEU A 45 -8.39 9.79 -4.38
C LEU A 45 -9.18 10.70 -3.43
N ALA A 46 -9.73 10.14 -2.34
CA ALA A 46 -10.45 10.90 -1.32
C ALA A 46 -9.52 11.58 -0.30
N LEU A 47 -8.23 11.22 -0.25
CA LEU A 47 -7.28 11.85 0.66
C LEU A 47 -7.13 13.34 0.31
N PRO A 48 -7.15 14.23 1.33
CA PRO A 48 -6.99 15.66 1.12
C PRO A 48 -5.51 15.99 0.87
N PHE A 49 -4.96 15.52 -0.25
CA PHE A 49 -3.65 15.96 -0.69
C PHE A 49 -3.73 17.43 -1.08
N ARG A 50 -2.87 18.25 -0.48
CA ARG A 50 -2.68 19.61 -0.97
C ARG A 50 -1.96 19.51 -2.31
N THR A 51 -2.59 20.00 -3.38
CA THR A 51 -1.88 20.22 -4.64
C THR A 51 -0.68 21.14 -4.37
N ALA A 52 0.51 20.73 -4.80
CA ALA A 52 1.70 21.55 -4.69
C ALA A 52 1.43 22.91 -5.36
N ARG A 53 1.46 23.99 -4.58
CA ARG A 53 1.30 25.35 -5.11
C ARG A 53 2.67 25.85 -5.56
N SER A 54 2.74 26.44 -6.75
CA SER A 54 3.99 26.97 -7.31
C SER A 54 4.58 28.13 -6.48
N VAL A 55 3.77 28.82 -5.68
CA VAL A 55 4.19 29.98 -4.88
C VAL A 55 3.57 29.92 -3.49
N VAL A 56 4.40 29.74 -2.47
CA VAL A 56 4.10 30.09 -1.06
C VAL A 56 4.76 31.43 -0.80
N GLY A 57 4.01 32.40 -0.25
CA GLY A 57 4.48 33.77 -0.09
C GLY A 57 5.83 33.88 0.63
N LYS A 58 6.60 34.93 0.32
CA LYS A 58 7.98 35.24 0.79
C LYS A 58 9.15 34.48 0.13
N ARG A 59 9.10 34.22 -1.20
CA ARG A 59 10.26 33.68 -1.96
C ARG A 59 10.78 32.33 -1.43
N VAL A 60 9.93 31.53 -0.79
CA VAL A 60 10.26 30.15 -0.41
C VAL A 60 9.84 29.24 -1.56
N HIS A 61 10.81 28.59 -2.20
CA HIS A 61 10.56 27.58 -3.21
C HIS A 61 10.33 26.23 -2.52
N GLN A 62 9.12 25.69 -2.70
CA GLN A 62 8.65 24.36 -2.26
C GLN A 62 8.73 24.08 -0.75
N ASP A 63 7.57 24.15 -0.10
CA ASP A 63 7.30 23.44 1.16
C ASP A 63 7.26 21.94 0.85
N PHE A 64 8.37 21.23 1.06
CA PHE A 64 8.38 19.76 1.13
C PHE A 64 7.81 19.24 2.48
N ASP A 65 7.46 20.16 3.39
CA ASP A 65 7.08 19.84 4.77
C ASP A 65 5.67 19.26 4.95
N ILE A 66 4.94 18.96 3.86
CA ILE A 66 3.60 18.38 3.96
C ILE A 66 3.45 17.17 3.02
N CYS A 67 4.44 16.29 2.99
CA CYS A 67 4.14 14.86 2.83
C CYS A 67 3.79 14.31 4.22
N PHE A 68 2.61 14.70 4.76
CA PHE A 68 2.07 13.95 5.90
C PHE A 68 1.90 12.51 5.43
N PRO A 69 2.36 11.51 6.19
CA PRO A 69 2.09 10.12 5.85
C PRO A 69 0.59 9.99 5.63
N ALA A 70 0.18 9.45 4.48
CA ALA A 70 -1.22 9.17 4.21
C ALA A 70 -1.78 8.45 5.46
N PRO A 71 -2.87 8.95 6.07
CA PRO A 71 -3.37 8.42 7.31
C PRO A 71 -3.60 6.92 7.14
N LEU A 72 -2.89 6.11 7.94
CA LEU A 72 -2.98 4.65 7.92
C LEU A 72 -4.30 4.23 8.58
N THR A 73 -5.39 4.44 7.86
CA THR A 73 -6.78 4.20 8.27
C THR A 73 -7.50 3.44 7.18
N GLY A 74 -8.75 3.02 7.42
CA GLY A 74 -9.58 2.40 6.39
C GLY A 74 -8.97 1.14 5.77
N SER A 75 -9.04 1.05 4.44
CA SER A 75 -8.49 -0.07 3.66
C SER A 75 -6.96 -0.09 3.67
N PHE A 76 -6.29 1.07 3.77
CA PHE A 76 -4.83 1.11 3.88
C PHE A 76 -4.32 0.47 5.18
N ALA A 77 -4.99 0.72 6.31
CA ALA A 77 -4.65 0.06 7.57
C ALA A 77 -4.81 -1.45 7.50
N LYS A 78 -5.89 -1.92 6.87
CA LYS A 78 -6.15 -3.37 6.70
C LYS A 78 -5.13 -4.01 5.78
N ALA A 79 -4.80 -3.37 4.65
CA ALA A 79 -3.78 -3.84 3.72
C ALA A 79 -2.40 -3.93 4.39
N ALA A 80 -2.01 -2.90 5.16
CA ALA A 80 -0.75 -2.91 5.91
C ALA A 80 -0.73 -4.03 6.96
N HIS A 81 -1.83 -4.22 7.70
CA HIS A 81 -1.94 -5.30 8.67
C HIS A 81 -1.83 -6.68 8.02
N LEU A 82 -2.51 -6.90 6.89
CA LEU A 82 -2.42 -8.14 6.11
C LEU A 82 -0.97 -8.44 5.71
N LEU A 83 -0.26 -7.48 5.11
CA LEU A 83 1.14 -7.66 4.71
C LEU A 83 2.04 -7.92 5.92
N GLN A 84 1.79 -7.23 7.04
CA GLN A 84 2.52 -7.47 8.29
C GLN A 84 2.35 -8.91 8.79
N VAL A 85 1.12 -9.44 8.75
CA VAL A 85 0.86 -10.83 9.14
C VAL A 85 1.59 -11.79 8.20
N CYS A 86 1.50 -11.60 6.88
CA CYS A 86 2.22 -12.44 5.91
C CYS A 86 3.72 -12.52 6.19
N CYS A 87 4.36 -11.38 6.48
CA CYS A 87 5.78 -11.33 6.79
C CYS A 87 6.14 -12.10 8.08
N LYS A 88 5.30 -12.01 9.12
CA LYS A 88 5.49 -12.75 10.37
C LYS A 88 5.31 -14.26 10.22
N THR A 89 4.53 -14.70 9.23
CA THR A 89 4.32 -16.13 8.96
C THR A 89 5.46 -16.73 8.13
N LEU A 90 6.31 -15.90 7.50
CA LEU A 90 7.50 -16.35 6.78
C LEU A 90 8.76 -16.47 7.64
N SER A 91 8.81 -15.75 8.77
CA SER A 91 9.91 -15.76 9.74
C SER A 91 9.82 -16.93 10.69
#